data_AF-A0A0W8F4J5-F1
#
_entry.id   AF-A0A0W8F4J5-F1
#
_cell.length_a   1.000
_cell.length_b   1.000
_cell.length_c   1.000
_cell.angle_alpha   90.00
_cell.angle_beta   90.00
_cell.angle_gamma   90.00
#
_symmetry.space_group_name_H-M   'P 1'
#
loop_
_entity.id
_entity.type
_entity.pdbx_description
1 polymer ?
#
loop_
_entity_poly.entity_id
_entity_poly.type
_entity_poly.pdbx_seq_one_letter_code
_entity_poly.pdbx_strand_id
1 'polypeptide(L)'
;MLSESRIHTLAGDFFRFNSEDLLEFFAIVILGVLLILDVLTTSLVLSVGGYETNVLMEGIVSVPVVHLFLKWLFLIFVVMVARFCDRIEQGTGLYIMCVIIGWYSLVIANNTLVFLALLA
;
A
#
# COMPACT_ATOMS: atom_id res chain seq x y z
N MET A 1 -16.99 -27.14 -34.20
CA MET A 1 -17.67 -26.72 -32.94
C MET A 1 -16.77 -26.77 -31.70
N LEU A 2 -15.95 -27.80 -31.46
CA LEU A 2 -15.04 -27.85 -30.29
C LEU A 2 -13.80 -26.91 -30.36
N SER A 3 -13.53 -26.30 -31.52
CA SER A 3 -12.39 -25.39 -31.73
C SER A 3 -12.72 -23.95 -31.31
N GLU A 4 -13.88 -23.42 -31.70
CA GLU A 4 -14.27 -22.04 -31.37
C GLU A 4 -14.55 -21.85 -29.88
N SER A 5 -15.18 -22.84 -29.23
CA SER A 5 -15.36 -22.85 -27.78
C SER A 5 -14.02 -22.74 -27.04
N ARG A 6 -12.99 -23.47 -27.51
CA ARG A 6 -11.66 -23.48 -26.87
C ARG A 6 -10.90 -22.16 -27.05
N ILE A 7 -11.08 -21.50 -28.20
CA ILE A 7 -10.49 -20.19 -28.49
C ILE A 7 -11.13 -19.11 -27.61
N HIS A 8 -12.45 -19.15 -27.41
CA HIS A 8 -13.12 -18.21 -26.50
C HIS A 8 -12.70 -18.39 -25.03
N THR A 9 -12.49 -19.62 -24.57
CA THR A 9 -12.00 -19.87 -23.20
C THR A 9 -10.57 -19.36 -23.02
N LEU A 10 -9.67 -19.66 -23.95
CA LEU A 10 -8.28 -19.17 -23.92
C LEU A 10 -8.18 -17.64 -23.98
N ALA A 11 -9.01 -17.00 -24.82
CA ALA A 11 -9.06 -15.54 -24.88
C ALA A 11 -9.56 -14.95 -23.56
N GLY A 12 -10.57 -15.56 -22.93
CA GLY A 12 -11.08 -15.15 -21.62
C GLY A 12 -10.04 -15.30 -20.51
N ASP A 13 -9.33 -16.42 -20.47
CA ASP A 13 -8.28 -16.68 -19.48
C ASP A 13 -7.09 -15.73 -19.65
N PHE A 14 -6.68 -15.45 -20.90
CA PHE A 14 -5.61 -14.49 -21.20
C PHE A 14 -5.98 -13.06 -20.80
N PHE A 15 -7.22 -12.64 -21.11
CA PHE A 15 -7.69 -11.30 -20.76
C PHE A 15 -7.78 -11.12 -19.24
N ARG A 16 -8.22 -12.16 -18.54
CA ARG A 16 -8.34 -12.16 -17.08
C ARG A 16 -6.96 -12.10 -16.42
N PHE A 17 -6.00 -12.90 -16.87
CA PHE A 17 -4.63 -12.88 -16.35
C PHE A 17 -3.98 -11.50 -16.50
N ASN A 18 -4.11 -10.88 -17.68
CA ASN A 18 -3.58 -9.54 -17.94
C ASN A 18 -4.25 -8.47 -17.06
N SER A 19 -5.53 -8.62 -16.73
CA SER A 19 -6.24 -7.68 -15.85
C SER A 19 -5.85 -7.81 -14.37
N GLU A 20 -5.62 -9.03 -13.89
CA GLU A 20 -5.22 -9.31 -12.50
C GLU A 20 -3.80 -8.76 -12.23
N ASP A 21 -2.86 -8.98 -13.15
CA ASP A 21 -1.49 -8.43 -13.07
C ASP A 21 -1.47 -6.89 -13.06
N LEU A 22 -2.31 -6.25 -13.90
CA LEU A 22 -2.44 -4.79 -13.93
C LEU A 22 -3.00 -4.25 -12.62
N LEU A 23 -4.04 -4.87 -12.06
CA LEU A 23 -4.62 -4.46 -10.79
C LEU A 23 -3.60 -4.56 -9.64
N GLU A 24 -2.82 -5.64 -9.61
CA GLU A 24 -1.77 -5.80 -8.60
C GLU A 24 -0.68 -4.73 -8.76
N PHE A 25 -0.25 -4.44 -9.99
CA PHE A 25 0.69 -3.35 -10.25
C PHE A 25 0.17 -2.00 -9.74
N PHE A 26 -1.10 -1.66 -10.03
CA PHE A 26 -1.72 -0.44 -9.52
C PHE A 26 -1.80 -0.43 -7.99
N ALA A 27 -2.13 -1.55 -7.36
CA ALA A 27 -2.17 -1.66 -5.90
C ALA A 27 -0.80 -1.38 -5.27
N ILE A 28 0.28 -1.90 -5.86
CA ILE A 28 1.66 -1.64 -5.42
C ILE A 28 2.01 -0.15 -5.55
N VAL A 29 1.68 0.46 -6.69
CA VAL A 29 1.92 1.89 -6.92
C VAL A 29 1.15 2.76 -5.93
N ILE A 30 -0.14 2.47 -5.73
CA ILE A 30 -1.00 3.17 -4.77
C ILE A 30 -0.42 3.04 -3.36
N LEU A 31 -0.07 1.82 -2.94
CA LEU A 31 0.51 1.60 -1.63
C LEU A 31 1.85 2.35 -1.47
N GLY A 32 2.71 2.36 -2.48
CA GLY A 32 3.94 3.13 -2.49
C GLY A 32 3.70 4.63 -2.31
N VAL A 33 2.72 5.20 -3.02
CA VAL A 33 2.33 6.61 -2.88
C VAL A 33 1.80 6.89 -1.47
N LEU A 34 0.94 6.03 -0.94
CA LEU A 34 0.41 6.17 0.42
C LEU A 34 1.53 6.13 1.47
N LEU A 35 2.50 5.25 1.34
CA LEU A 35 3.65 5.18 2.25
C LEU A 35 4.49 6.46 2.22
N ILE A 36 4.66 7.08 1.05
CA ILE A 36 5.36 8.38 0.93
C ILE A 36 4.54 9.49 1.59
N LEU A 37 3.23 9.53 1.32
CA LEU A 37 2.32 10.51 1.93
C LEU A 37 2.27 10.38 3.46
N ASP A 38 2.34 9.17 3.98
CA ASP A 38 2.43 8.91 5.41
C ASP A 38 3.68 9.57 6.01
N VAL A 39 4.87 9.31 5.45
CA VAL A 39 6.12 9.96 5.89
C VAL A 39 6.03 11.49 5.81
N LEU A 40 5.48 12.02 4.72
CA LEU A 40 5.32 13.46 4.52
C LEU A 40 4.37 14.07 5.56
N THR A 41 3.20 13.48 5.76
CA THR A 41 2.19 14.00 6.70
C THR A 41 2.68 13.91 8.14
N THR A 42 3.35 12.83 8.55
CA THR A 42 3.99 12.74 9.86
C THR A 42 5.06 13.81 10.03
N SER A 43 5.92 14.01 9.03
CA SER A 43 6.97 15.04 9.09
C SER A 43 6.38 16.45 9.22
N LEU A 44 5.28 16.73 8.52
CA LEU A 44 4.55 17.98 8.63
C LEU A 44 3.97 18.19 10.03
N VAL A 45 3.31 17.17 10.61
CA VAL A 45 2.79 17.22 11.98
C VAL A 45 3.88 17.53 13.00
N LEU A 46 5.03 16.84 12.91
CA LEU A 46 6.16 17.07 13.81
C LEU A 46 6.77 18.47 13.63
N SER A 47 6.79 19.00 12.39
CA SER A 47 7.33 20.33 12.11
C SER A 47 6.54 21.48 12.73
N VAL A 48 5.24 21.27 13.00
CA VAL A 48 4.35 22.27 13.62
C VAL A 48 4.14 22.03 15.12
N GLY A 49 4.96 21.19 15.75
CA GLY A 49 4.93 20.94 17.20
C GLY A 49 4.03 19.78 17.63
N GLY A 50 3.54 18.96 16.70
CA GLY A 50 2.94 17.67 17.03
C GLY A 50 3.99 16.69 17.55
N TYR A 51 3.53 15.60 18.18
CA TYR A 51 4.40 14.56 18.72
C TYR A 51 3.89 13.17 18.31
N GLU A 52 4.82 12.24 18.14
CA GLU A 52 4.52 10.85 17.86
C GLU A 52 4.09 10.15 19.16
N THR A 53 2.91 9.52 19.16
CA THR A 53 2.40 8.86 20.39
C THR A 53 3.11 7.54 20.68
N ASN A 54 3.73 6.93 19.67
CA ASN A 54 4.46 5.70 19.79
C ASN A 54 5.96 5.96 20.02
N VAL A 55 6.42 5.74 21.26
CA VAL A 55 7.81 5.95 21.71
C VAL A 55 8.84 5.22 20.83
N LEU A 56 8.52 4.04 20.28
CA LEU A 56 9.42 3.32 19.38
C LEU A 56 9.53 3.99 18.01
N MET A 57 8.43 4.55 17.52
CA MET A 57 8.41 5.25 16.24
C MET A 57 9.00 6.66 16.35
N GLU A 58 8.94 7.30 17.53
CA GLU A 58 9.44 8.65 17.78
C GLU A 58 10.89 8.84 17.28
N GLY A 59 11.77 7.90 17.59
CA GLY A 59 13.15 7.93 17.09
C GLY A 59 13.28 7.75 15.58
N ILE A 60 12.40 6.94 14.97
CA ILE A 60 12.42 6.65 13.53
C ILE A 60 11.86 7.83 12.72
N VAL A 61 10.75 8.43 13.17
CA VAL A 61 10.10 9.55 12.48
C VAL A 61 10.92 10.84 12.58
N SER A 62 11.80 10.96 13.59
CA SER A 62 12.73 12.09 13.73
C SER A 62 13.72 12.22 12.55
N VAL A 63 13.98 11.12 11.84
CA VAL A 63 14.84 11.09 10.66
C VAL A 63 14.03 10.62 9.45
N PRO A 64 13.52 11.53 8.60
CA PRO A 64 12.61 11.20 7.49
C PRO A 64 13.15 10.13 6.53
N VAL A 65 14.47 10.09 6.32
CA VAL A 65 15.13 9.08 5.47
C VAL A 65 15.03 7.67 6.08
N VAL A 66 15.21 7.54 7.39
CA VAL A 66 15.09 6.25 8.10
C VAL A 66 13.64 5.80 8.10
N HIS A 67 12.71 6.72 8.33
CA HIS A 67 11.28 6.45 8.22
C HIS A 67 10.91 5.94 6.82
N LEU A 68 11.35 6.61 5.77
CA LEU A 68 11.11 6.20 4.38
C LEU A 68 11.73 4.83 4.06
N PHE A 69 12.95 4.57 4.51
CA PHE A 69 13.61 3.27 4.32
C PHE A 69 12.80 2.13 4.94
N LEU A 70 12.30 2.32 6.15
CA LEU A 70 11.48 1.33 6.85
C LEU A 70 10.16 1.08 6.13
N LYS A 71 9.55 2.12 5.54
CA LYS A 71 8.33 1.99 4.71
C LYS A 71 8.59 1.23 3.42
N TRP A 72 9.74 1.41 2.77
CA TRP A 72 10.12 0.61 1.60
C TRP A 72 10.34 -0.86 1.95
N LEU A 73 11.00 -1.15 3.08
CA LEU A 73 11.17 -2.52 3.56
C LEU A 73 9.82 -3.18 3.87
N PHE A 74 8.90 -2.42 4.48
CA PHE A 74 7.52 -2.85 4.68
C PHE A 74 6.79 -3.13 3.36
N LEU A 75 6.92 -2.27 2.34
CA LEU A 75 6.32 -2.50 1.03
C LEU A 75 6.81 -3.81 0.41
N ILE A 76 8.13 -4.04 0.40
CA ILE A 76 8.72 -5.27 -0.12
C ILE A 76 8.17 -6.49 0.64
N PHE A 77 8.09 -6.40 1.97
CA PHE A 77 7.50 -7.45 2.80
C PHE A 77 6.04 -7.74 2.42
N VAL A 78 5.20 -6.70 2.29
CA VAL A 78 3.79 -6.84 1.90
C VAL A 78 3.67 -7.48 0.52
N VAL A 79 4.47 -7.06 -0.46
CA VAL A 79 4.46 -7.67 -1.81
C VAL A 79 4.87 -9.14 -1.76
N MET A 80 5.90 -9.50 -0.99
CA MET A 80 6.31 -10.90 -0.81
C MET A 80 5.20 -11.74 -0.18
N VAL A 81 4.56 -11.24 0.88
CA VAL A 81 3.45 -11.93 1.56
C VAL A 81 2.24 -12.06 0.63
N ALA A 82 1.87 -10.99 -0.07
CA ALA A 82 0.76 -11.01 -1.01
C ALA A 82 0.98 -12.05 -2.12
N ARG A 83 2.17 -12.06 -2.73
CA ARG A 83 2.55 -13.07 -3.73
C ARG A 83 2.60 -14.48 -3.16
N PHE A 84 3.03 -14.64 -1.91
CA PHE A 84 3.03 -15.94 -1.24
C PHE A 84 1.60 -16.45 -1.01
N CYS A 85 0.69 -15.60 -0.54
CA CYS A 85 -0.72 -15.94 -0.35
C CYS A 85 -1.41 -16.26 -1.68
N ASP A 86 -1.09 -15.51 -2.74
CA ASP A 86 -1.65 -15.73 -4.07
C ASP A 86 -1.26 -17.08 -4.67
N ARG A 87 -0.09 -17.61 -4.29
CA ARG A 87 0.32 -18.99 -4.65
C ARG A 87 -0.47 -20.07 -3.91
N ILE A 88 -1.06 -19.76 -2.76
CA ILE A 88 -1.89 -20.70 -2.00
C ILE A 88 -3.30 -20.69 -2.56
N GLU A 89 -3.89 -19.50 -2.72
CA GLU A 89 -5.24 -19.30 -3.22
C GLU A 89 -5.27 -18.05 -4.11
N GLN A 90 -5.58 -18.24 -5.40
CA GLN A 90 -5.53 -17.19 -6.42
C GLN A 90 -6.47 -16.01 -6.05
N GLY A 91 -5.95 -14.79 -6.15
CA GLY A 91 -6.65 -13.54 -5.84
C GLY A 91 -6.49 -13.08 -4.39
N THR A 92 -5.98 -13.91 -3.48
CA THR A 92 -5.80 -13.56 -2.06
C THR A 92 -4.81 -12.42 -1.86
N GLY A 93 -3.77 -12.35 -2.70
CA GLY A 93 -2.76 -11.29 -2.64
C GLY A 93 -3.38 -9.89 -2.80
N LEU A 94 -4.30 -9.75 -3.76
CA LEU A 94 -4.98 -8.48 -4.03
C LEU A 94 -5.85 -8.03 -2.85
N TYR A 95 -6.59 -8.96 -2.23
CA TYR A 95 -7.41 -8.63 -1.05
C TYR A 95 -6.56 -8.10 0.11
N ILE A 96 -5.40 -8.73 0.38
CA ILE A 96 -4.47 -8.28 1.42
C ILE A 96 -3.98 -6.86 1.11
N MET A 97 -3.57 -6.59 -0.14
CA MET A 97 -3.13 -5.26 -0.54
C MET A 97 -4.24 -4.21 -0.36
N CYS A 98 -5.48 -4.52 -0.72
CA CYS A 98 -6.63 -3.62 -0.53
C CYS A 98 -6.86 -3.26 0.95
N VAL A 99 -6.77 -4.22 1.87
CA VAL A 99 -6.90 -3.94 3.31
C VAL A 99 -5.79 -3.00 3.79
N ILE A 100 -4.56 -3.24 3.37
CA ILE A 100 -3.40 -2.42 3.76
C ILE A 100 -3.53 -1.00 3.19
N ILE A 101 -3.93 -0.87 1.92
CA ILE A 101 -4.21 0.42 1.26
C ILE A 101 -5.28 1.20 2.05
N GLY A 102 -6.38 0.53 2.42
CA GLY A 102 -7.44 1.15 3.22
C GLY A 102 -6.93 1.64 4.57
N TRP A 103 -6.13 0.84 5.26
CA TRP A 103 -5.52 1.23 6.53
C TRP A 103 -4.61 2.45 6.40
N TYR A 104 -3.69 2.46 5.44
CA TYR A 104 -2.78 3.59 5.24
C TYR A 104 -3.50 4.86 4.82
N SER A 105 -4.61 4.75 4.10
CA SER A 105 -5.47 5.89 3.77
C SER A 105 -6.02 6.57 5.04
N LEU A 106 -6.42 5.78 6.05
CA LEU A 106 -6.88 6.31 7.34
C LEU A 106 -5.74 6.98 8.13
N VAL A 107 -4.54 6.40 8.12
CA VAL A 107 -3.37 6.99 8.80
C VAL A 107 -3.06 8.38 8.22
N ILE A 108 -3.00 8.51 6.90
CA ILE A 108 -2.74 9.79 6.22
C ILE A 108 -3.85 10.80 6.53
N ALA A 109 -5.11 10.36 6.49
CA ALA A 109 -6.25 11.22 6.82
C ALA A 109 -6.15 11.74 8.26
N ASN A 110 -5.83 10.87 9.22
CA ASN A 110 -5.62 11.25 10.61
C ASN A 110 -4.47 12.27 10.77
N ASN A 111 -3.30 11.99 10.17
CA ASN A 111 -2.15 12.90 10.25
C ASN A 111 -2.47 14.27 9.62
N THR A 112 -3.22 14.28 8.51
CA THR A 112 -3.67 15.52 7.86
C THR A 112 -4.62 16.31 8.75
N LEU A 113 -5.58 15.65 9.41
CA LEU A 113 -6.51 16.31 10.33
C LEU A 113 -5.78 16.90 11.54
N VAL A 114 -4.82 16.16 12.12
CA VAL A 114 -3.99 16.65 13.23
C VAL A 114 -3.15 17.85 12.77
N PHE A 115 -2.53 17.78 11.60
CA PHE A 115 -1.77 18.89 11.04
C PHE A 115 -2.63 20.16 10.88
N LEU A 116 -3.83 20.04 10.31
CA LEU A 116 -4.76 21.16 10.17
C LEU A 116 -5.19 21.72 11.53
N ALA A 117 -5.42 20.85 12.52
CA ALA A 117 -5.79 21.28 13.87
C ALA A 117 -4.66 22.03 14.59
N LEU A 118 -3.39 21.72 14.30
CA LEU A 118 -2.23 22.42 14.85
C LEU A 118 -1.94 23.77 14.18
N LEU A 119 -2.48 23.99 12.97
CA LEU A 119 -2.35 25.26 12.25
C LEU A 119 -3.47 26.27 12.58
N ALA A 120 -4.59 25.81 13.14
CA ALA A 120 -5.76 26.61 13.47
C ALA A 120 -5.60 27.33 14.82
#